data_AF-A0A1S1RIQ3-F1
#
_entry.id   AF-A0A1S1RIQ3-F1
#
_cell.length_a   1.000
_cell.length_b   1.000
_cell.length_c   1.000
_cell.angle_alpha   90.00
_cell.angle_beta   90.00
_cell.angle_gamma   90.00
#
_symmetry.space_group_name_H-M   'P 1'
#
loop_
_entity.id
_entity.type
_entity.pdbx_description
1 polymer ?
#
loop_
_entity_poly.entity_id
_entity_poly.type
_entity_poly.pdbx_seq_one_letter_code
_entity_poly.pdbx_strand_id
1 'polypeptide(L)'
;MHGCPRLVGAVSDADSGLSFTVHEFAELSDGREVTLLDDRGWGMSGRGRTPDERLSELTIEEIERTVYMVPLPDWADVDHPLPPDLAAVEDSGGAQDWDLLAERLRAFGVVVTPAELMRVPRRLDLGDRLRARMIG
;
A
#
# COMPACT_ATOMS: atom_id res chain seq x y z
N MET A 1 -9.77 3.59 -21.32
CA MET A 1 -8.37 3.15 -21.27
C MET A 1 -7.99 3.12 -19.81
N HIS A 2 -7.84 1.94 -19.22
CA HIS A 2 -7.58 1.77 -17.79
C HIS A 2 -6.13 1.33 -17.62
N GLY A 3 -5.28 2.25 -17.15
CA GLY A 3 -3.97 1.89 -16.60
C GLY A 3 -4.18 1.21 -15.26
N CYS A 4 -3.43 0.14 -14.96
CA CYS A 4 -3.58 -0.59 -13.72
C CYS A 4 -2.62 0.00 -12.67
N PRO A 5 -3.10 0.43 -11.50
CA PRO A 5 -2.23 0.80 -10.40
C PRO A 5 -1.56 -0.45 -9.83
N ARG A 6 -0.28 -0.29 -9.51
CA ARG A 6 0.54 -1.31 -8.86
C ARG A 6 1.07 -0.74 -7.56
N LEU A 7 1.09 -1.59 -6.56
CA LEU A 7 1.58 -1.30 -5.22
C LEU A 7 2.87 -2.07 -5.02
N VAL A 8 3.92 -1.42 -4.55
CA VAL A 8 5.17 -2.06 -4.16
C VAL A 8 5.39 -1.89 -2.67
N GLY A 9 5.58 -3.02 -1.97
CA GLY A 9 5.99 -3.03 -0.56
C GLY A 9 7.50 -3.20 -0.40
N ALA A 10 8.17 -2.31 0.33
CA ALA A 10 9.59 -2.43 0.67
C ALA A 10 9.75 -2.65 2.18
N VAL A 11 10.65 -3.56 2.58
CA VAL A 11 10.96 -3.80 4.00
C VAL A 11 12.24 -3.06 4.42
N SER A 12 12.12 -2.28 5.49
CA SER A 12 13.23 -1.57 6.12
C SER A 12 13.43 -2.12 7.54
N ASP A 13 14.70 -2.26 7.93
CA ASP A 13 15.06 -2.70 9.28
C ASP A 13 15.30 -1.47 10.16
N ALA A 14 14.75 -1.49 11.37
CA ALA A 14 15.09 -0.54 12.42
C ALA A 14 15.57 -1.37 13.61
N ASP A 15 16.57 -0.89 14.36
CA ASP A 15 17.34 -1.61 15.40
C ASP A 15 16.52 -2.39 16.48
N SER A 16 15.19 -2.29 16.49
CA SER A 16 14.29 -3.07 17.36
C SER A 16 12.95 -3.53 16.73
N GLY A 17 12.75 -3.44 15.41
CA GLY A 17 11.44 -3.72 14.79
C GLY A 17 11.46 -3.97 13.28
N LEU A 18 10.34 -4.44 12.75
CA LEU A 18 10.12 -4.66 11.33
C LEU A 18 9.33 -3.48 10.76
N SER A 19 9.82 -2.83 9.70
CA SER A 19 9.11 -1.73 9.05
C SER A 19 8.80 -2.07 7.60
N PHE A 20 7.61 -1.72 7.16
CA PHE A 20 7.16 -1.83 5.78
C PHE A 20 6.85 -0.44 5.23
N THR A 21 7.35 -0.15 4.04
CA THR A 21 7.05 1.02 3.24
C THR A 21 6.15 0.59 2.09
N VAL A 22 5.14 1.39 1.77
CA VAL A 22 4.19 1.15 0.67
C VAL A 22 4.36 2.26 -0.35
N HIS A 23 4.78 1.87 -1.55
CA HIS A 23 4.81 2.73 -2.72
C HIS A 23 3.62 2.39 -3.62
N GLU A 24 2.79 3.37 -3.96
CA GLU A 24 1.67 3.24 -4.88
C GLU A 24 1.95 4.04 -6.15
N PHE A 25 1.76 3.41 -7.30
CA PHE A 25 1.91 4.07 -8.60
C PHE A 25 0.85 3.61 -9.59
N ALA A 26 0.62 4.43 -10.60
CA ALA A 26 -0.19 4.08 -11.76
C ALA A 26 0.73 3.79 -12.95
N GLU A 27 0.54 2.62 -13.58
CA GLU A 27 1.11 2.33 -14.90
C GLU A 27 0.17 2.88 -15.97
N LEU A 28 0.65 3.87 -16.73
CA LEU A 28 -0.09 4.50 -17.81
C LEU A 28 -0.02 3.66 -19.09
N SER A 29 -0.93 3.90 -20.02
CA SER A 29 -0.97 3.16 -21.30
C SER A 29 0.25 3.38 -22.20
N ASP A 30 1.03 4.44 -21.94
CA ASP A 30 2.29 4.72 -22.62
C ASP A 30 3.49 4.04 -21.94
N GLY A 31 3.24 3.22 -20.91
CA GLY A 31 4.25 2.49 -20.15
C GLY A 31 4.95 3.32 -19.08
N ARG A 32 4.58 4.60 -18.89
CA ARG A 32 5.13 5.39 -17.78
C ARG A 32 4.50 4.96 -16.46
N GLU A 33 5.33 4.91 -15.43
CA GLU A 33 4.87 4.81 -14.04
C GLU A 33 4.81 6.21 -13.42
N VAL A 34 3.69 6.47 -12.74
CA VAL A 34 3.46 7.72 -12.01
C VAL A 34 3.28 7.38 -10.54
N THR A 35 4.16 7.86 -9.69
CA THR A 35 4.00 7.74 -8.23
C THR A 35 2.76 8.48 -7.78
N LEU A 36 1.89 7.76 -7.07
CA LEU A 36 0.67 8.27 -6.47
C LEU A 36 0.86 8.54 -4.98
N LEU A 37 1.52 7.64 -4.25
CA LEU A 37 1.85 7.74 -2.83
C LEU A 37 3.18 7.03 -2.57
N ASP A 38 4.07 7.60 -1.77
CA ASP A 38 5.36 7.00 -1.39
C ASP A 38 5.74 7.22 0.09
N ASP A 39 4.80 7.77 0.86
CA ASP A 39 4.93 8.20 2.25
C ASP A 39 4.16 7.30 3.23
N ARG A 40 3.62 6.17 2.74
CA ARG A 40 2.87 5.21 3.56
C ARG A 40 3.74 4.06 4.04
N GLY A 41 3.35 3.51 5.17
CA GLY A 41 3.99 2.33 5.74
C GLY A 41 3.42 1.95 7.10
N TRP A 42 3.88 0.84 7.64
CA TRP A 42 3.59 0.45 9.01
C TRP A 42 4.80 -0.23 9.64
N GLY A 43 4.88 -0.15 10.97
CA GLY A 43 5.88 -0.82 11.78
C GLY A 43 5.26 -1.89 12.66
N MET A 44 6.00 -2.98 12.86
CA MET A 44 5.70 -4.00 13.85
C MET A 44 6.84 -4.01 14.88
N SER A 45 6.48 -3.74 16.13
CA SER A 45 7.41 -3.80 17.26
C SER A 45 7.10 -4.99 18.15
N GLY A 46 8.11 -5.45 18.90
CA GLY A 46 7.92 -6.44 19.95
C GLY A 46 9.19 -6.62 20.77
N ARG A 47 9.07 -7.13 21.99
CA ARG A 47 10.26 -7.48 22.78
C ARG A 47 10.70 -8.92 22.48
N GLY A 48 12.02 -9.15 22.50
CA GLY A 48 12.60 -10.49 22.54
C GLY A 48 12.56 -11.29 21.23
N ARG A 49 12.23 -10.67 20.09
CA ARG A 49 12.31 -11.27 18.76
C ARG A 49 13.09 -10.38 17.81
N THR A 50 13.85 -10.99 16.93
CA THR A 50 14.52 -10.34 15.80
C THR A 50 13.52 -9.97 14.70
N PRO A 51 13.88 -9.07 13.78
CA PRO A 51 13.05 -8.78 12.61
C PRO A 51 12.76 -10.01 11.75
N ASP A 52 13.71 -10.94 11.60
CA ASP A 52 13.53 -12.16 10.81
C ASP A 52 12.55 -13.14 11.46
N GLU A 53 12.63 -13.36 12.78
CA GLU A 53 11.66 -14.19 13.50
C GLU A 53 10.24 -13.63 13.37
N ARG A 54 10.07 -12.31 13.43
CA ARG A 54 8.76 -11.68 13.19
C ARG A 54 8.27 -11.86 11.77
N LEU A 55 9.16 -11.67 10.80
CA LEU A 55 8.81 -11.82 9.39
C LEU A 55 8.39 -13.26 9.08
N SER A 56 9.01 -14.26 9.69
CA SER A 56 8.68 -15.68 9.51
C SER A 56 7.28 -16.07 9.98
N GLU A 57 6.65 -15.24 10.82
CA GLU A 57 5.29 -15.45 11.30
C GLU A 57 4.25 -14.81 10.37
N LEU A 58 4.66 -13.99 9.40
CA LEU A 58 3.77 -13.33 8.46
C LEU A 58 3.60 -14.14 7.19
N THR A 59 2.35 -14.32 6.78
CA THR A 59 2.02 -14.82 5.45
C THR A 59 1.99 -13.67 4.44
N ILE A 60 2.14 -14.01 3.15
CA ILE A 60 1.97 -13.04 2.05
C ILE A 60 0.57 -12.43 2.09
N GLU A 61 -0.45 -13.24 2.37
CA GLU A 61 -1.84 -12.81 2.46
C GLU A 61 -2.07 -11.79 3.60
N GLU A 62 -1.42 -11.98 4.76
CA GLU A 62 -1.50 -11.01 5.86
C GLU A 62 -0.81 -9.69 5.53
N ILE A 63 0.33 -9.73 4.83
CA ILE A 63 1.00 -8.52 4.33
C ILE A 63 0.10 -7.82 3.31
N GLU A 64 -0.45 -8.56 2.34
CA GLU A 64 -1.38 -8.03 1.33
C GLU A 64 -2.56 -7.33 1.97
N ARG A 65 -3.24 -8.00 2.90
CA ARG A 65 -4.35 -7.42 3.63
C ARG A 65 -3.95 -6.18 4.42
N THR A 66 -2.78 -6.19 5.06
CA THR A 66 -2.31 -5.04 5.83
C THR A 66 -2.05 -3.82 4.92
N VAL A 67 -1.49 -4.01 3.72
CA VAL A 67 -1.24 -2.92 2.75
C VAL A 67 -2.53 -2.16 2.42
N TYR A 68 -3.67 -2.84 2.25
CA TYR A 68 -4.95 -2.19 1.98
C TYR A 68 -5.46 -1.34 3.14
N MET A 69 -5.02 -1.62 4.37
CA MET A 69 -5.47 -0.96 5.58
C MET A 69 -4.54 0.17 6.05
N VAL A 70 -3.39 0.38 5.40
CA VAL A 70 -2.46 1.45 5.79
C VAL A 70 -3.09 2.81 5.49
N PRO A 71 -3.40 3.63 6.52
CA PRO A 71 -4.00 4.93 6.31
C PRO A 71 -3.02 5.87 5.59
N LEU A 72 -3.57 6.92 4.98
CA LEU A 72 -2.76 8.05 4.52
C LEU A 72 -2.09 8.73 5.73
N PRO A 73 -0.92 9.37 5.56
CA PRO A 73 -0.23 10.03 6.68
C PRO A 73 -1.12 11.03 7.43
N ASP A 74 -1.91 11.82 6.71
CA ASP A 74 -2.84 12.80 7.29
C ASP A 74 -4.13 12.16 7.87
N TRP A 75 -4.35 10.86 7.62
CA TRP A 75 -5.47 10.09 8.17
C TRP A 75 -5.04 9.22 9.36
N ALA A 76 -3.75 9.21 9.70
CA ALA A 76 -3.23 8.40 10.81
C ALA A 76 -3.66 8.93 12.19
N ASP A 77 -4.30 10.11 12.25
CA ASP A 77 -4.83 10.70 13.47
C ASP A 77 -6.28 10.31 13.76
N VAL A 78 -6.66 10.37 15.04
CA VAL A 78 -7.91 9.90 15.67
C VAL A 78 -9.19 10.36 14.95
N ASP A 79 -9.12 11.43 14.15
CA ASP A 79 -10.25 12.04 13.48
C ASP A 79 -10.72 11.30 12.21
N HIS A 80 -9.93 10.35 11.69
CA HIS A 80 -10.29 9.53 10.51
C HIS A 80 -10.14 8.03 10.79
N PRO A 81 -10.99 7.43 11.66
CA PRO A 81 -10.94 6.00 11.90
C PRO A 81 -11.24 5.21 10.62
N LEU A 82 -10.50 4.14 10.40
CA LEU A 82 -10.87 3.14 9.38
C LEU A 82 -12.30 2.64 9.64
N PRO A 83 -13.12 2.43 8.60
CA PRO A 83 -14.43 1.80 8.75
C PRO A 83 -14.31 0.50 9.56
N PRO A 84 -15.28 0.19 10.44
CA PRO A 84 -15.23 -1.03 11.25
C PRO A 84 -15.31 -2.31 10.40
N ASP A 85 -15.77 -2.21 9.16
CA ASP A 85 -15.86 -3.29 8.20
C ASP A 85 -14.61 -3.31 7.29
N LEU A 86 -13.67 -4.18 7.62
CA LEU A 86 -12.43 -4.36 6.87
C LEU A 86 -12.68 -4.89 5.45
N ALA A 87 -13.68 -5.75 5.27
CA ALA A 87 -14.01 -6.29 3.95
C ALA A 87 -14.54 -5.18 3.04
N ALA A 88 -15.34 -4.25 3.57
CA ALA A 88 -15.77 -3.07 2.83
C ALA A 88 -14.60 -2.14 2.47
N VAL A 89 -13.58 -2.02 3.33
CA VAL A 89 -12.36 -1.25 3.01
C VAL A 89 -11.60 -1.92 1.87
N GLU A 90 -11.39 -3.23 1.93
CA GLU A 90 -10.75 -4.00 0.86
C GLU A 90 -11.53 -3.89 -0.47
N ASP A 91 -12.85 -4.08 -0.45
CA ASP A 91 -13.74 -3.97 -1.61
C ASP A 91 -13.75 -2.55 -2.21
N SER A 92 -13.58 -1.53 -1.38
CA SER A 92 -13.47 -0.13 -1.83
C SER A 92 -12.12 0.18 -2.49
N GLY A 93 -11.16 -0.75 -2.44
CA GLY A 93 -9.81 -0.57 -2.93
C GLY A 93 -8.83 -0.08 -1.88
N GLY A 94 -9.15 -0.18 -0.58
CA GLY A 94 -8.30 0.17 0.57
C GLY A 94 -8.59 1.52 1.22
N ALA A 95 -7.86 1.84 2.29
CA ALA A 95 -7.91 3.10 3.02
C ALA A 95 -7.32 4.24 2.17
N GLN A 96 -8.14 4.80 1.29
CA GLN A 96 -7.70 5.72 0.23
C GLN A 96 -8.52 6.99 0.14
N ASP A 97 -7.85 8.07 -0.22
CA ASP A 97 -8.47 9.30 -0.72
C ASP A 97 -8.48 9.27 -2.26
N TRP A 98 -9.56 8.75 -2.82
CA TRP A 98 -9.71 8.59 -4.28
C TRP A 98 -9.73 9.92 -5.03
N ASP A 99 -10.17 11.00 -4.38
CA ASP A 99 -10.15 12.34 -4.95
C ASP A 99 -8.71 12.86 -5.08
N LEU A 100 -7.90 12.71 -4.03
CA LEU A 100 -6.48 13.05 -4.04
C LEU A 100 -5.72 12.27 -5.13
N LEU A 101 -5.97 10.97 -5.25
CA LEU A 101 -5.31 10.15 -6.28
C LEU A 101 -5.70 10.59 -7.70
N ALA A 102 -6.98 10.90 -7.93
CA ALA A 102 -7.44 11.42 -9.21
C ALA A 102 -6.83 12.80 -9.51
N GLU A 103 -6.68 13.67 -8.52
CA GLU A 103 -5.99 14.95 -8.67
C GLU A 103 -4.52 14.78 -9.06
N ARG A 104 -3.79 13.88 -8.39
CA ARG A 104 -2.40 13.58 -8.74
C ARG A 104 -2.26 13.08 -10.17
N LEU A 105 -3.14 12.18 -10.62
CA LEU A 105 -3.16 11.69 -12.00
C LEU A 105 -3.39 12.80 -13.03
N ARG A 106 -4.22 13.81 -12.71
CA ARG A 106 -4.45 14.95 -13.61
C ARG A 106 -3.18 15.76 -13.86
N ALA A 107 -2.27 15.87 -12.90
CA ALA A 107 -0.98 16.53 -13.09
C ALA A 107 -0.13 15.87 -14.20
N PHE A 108 -0.39 14.60 -14.52
CA PHE A 108 0.26 13.84 -15.59
C PHE A 108 -0.61 13.71 -16.86
N GLY A 109 -1.70 14.49 -16.95
CA GLY A 109 -2.60 14.51 -18.10
C GLY A 109 -3.65 13.40 -18.12
N VAL A 110 -3.82 12.66 -17.01
CA VAL A 110 -4.79 11.57 -16.90
C VAL A 110 -6.06 12.08 -16.23
N VAL A 111 -7.17 12.08 -16.96
CA VAL A 111 -8.48 12.48 -16.43
C VAL A 111 -9.26 11.21 -16.07
N VAL A 112 -9.46 11.00 -14.77
CA VAL A 112 -10.23 9.89 -14.21
C VAL A 112 -11.07 10.40 -13.04
N THR A 113 -12.22 9.77 -12.79
CA THR A 113 -13.05 10.03 -11.61
C THR A 113 -12.64 9.12 -10.44
N PRO A 114 -12.88 9.53 -9.18
CA PRO A 114 -12.67 8.67 -8.01
C PRO A 114 -13.35 7.31 -8.14
N ALA A 115 -14.60 7.30 -8.61
CA ALA A 115 -15.40 6.08 -8.78
C ALA A 115 -14.89 5.17 -9.91
N GLU A 116 -14.21 5.71 -10.94
CA GLU A 116 -13.52 4.88 -11.93
C GLU A 116 -12.24 4.31 -11.33
N LEU A 117 -11.49 5.10 -10.56
CA LEU A 117 -10.25 4.66 -9.93
C LEU A 117 -10.47 3.55 -8.90
N MET A 118 -11.53 3.65 -8.08
CA MET A 118 -11.97 2.61 -7.15
C MET A 118 -12.21 1.25 -7.82
N ARG A 119 -12.64 1.25 -9.09
CA ARG A 119 -12.94 0.02 -9.84
C ARG A 119 -11.72 -0.58 -10.52
N VAL A 120 -10.59 0.13 -10.55
CA VAL A 120 -9.39 -0.39 -11.19
C VAL A 120 -8.77 -1.45 -10.27
N PRO A 121 -8.54 -2.68 -10.76
CA PRO A 121 -7.89 -3.71 -9.96
C PRO A 121 -6.51 -3.24 -9.50
N ARG A 122 -6.29 -3.26 -8.18
CA ARG A 122 -4.98 -2.99 -7.58
C ARG A 122 -4.19 -4.30 -7.55
N ARG A 123 -2.91 -4.23 -7.87
CA ARG A 123 -1.98 -5.36 -7.78
C ARG A 123 -0.91 -5.06 -6.75
N LEU A 124 -0.69 -5.97 -5.80
CA LEU A 124 0.49 -5.91 -4.93
C LEU A 124 1.69 -6.61 -5.57
N ASP A 125 2.83 -5.99 -5.42
CA ASP A 125 4.15 -6.47 -5.77
C ASP A 125 5.03 -6.39 -4.52
N LEU A 126 5.40 -7.54 -3.95
CA LEU A 126 6.35 -7.56 -2.83
C LEU A 126 7.75 -7.24 -3.38
N GLY A 127 8.41 -6.18 -2.91
CA GLY A 127 9.74 -5.85 -3.41
C GLY A 127 10.73 -7.00 -3.25
N ASP A 128 11.72 -7.09 -4.15
CA ASP A 128 12.64 -8.23 -4.25
C ASP A 128 13.30 -8.59 -2.92
N ARG A 129 13.67 -7.58 -2.12
CA ARG A 129 14.23 -7.78 -0.78
C ARG A 129 13.26 -8.49 0.16
N LEU A 130 11.99 -8.11 0.16
CA LEU A 130 10.97 -8.73 1.01
C LEU A 130 10.69 -10.16 0.54
N ARG A 131 10.54 -10.38 -0.77
CA ARG A 131 10.38 -11.73 -1.34
C ARG A 131 11.53 -12.66 -0.97
N ALA A 132 12.77 -12.20 -1.13
CA ALA A 132 13.95 -13.00 -0.83
C ALA A 132 14.00 -13.44 0.65
N ARG A 133 13.53 -12.58 1.57
CA ARG A 133 13.47 -12.89 3.00
C ARG A 133 12.30 -13.78 3.41
N MET A 134 11.23 -13.86 2.62
CA MET A 134 10.08 -14.73 2.90
C MET A 134 10.22 -16.15 2.34
N ILE A 135 11.12 -16.34 1.36
CA ILE A 135 11.35 -17.63 0.67
C ILE A 135 12.58 -18.37 1.23
N GLY A 136 13.47 -17.67 1.95
CA GLY A 136 14.65 -18.23 2.61
C GLY A 136 14.38 -18.65 4.04
#